data_AF-A0A193KZN6-F1
#
_entry.id   AF-A0A193KZN6-F1
#
_cell.length_a   1.000
_cell.length_b   1.000
_cell.length_c   1.000
_cell.angle_alpha   90.00
_cell.angle_beta   90.00
_cell.angle_gamma   90.00
#
_symmetry.space_group_name_H-M   'P 1'
#
loop_
_entity.id
_entity.type
_entity.pdbx_description
1 polymer ?
#
loop_
_entity_poly.entity_id
_entity_poly.type
_entity_poly.pdbx_seq_one_letter_code
_entity_poly.pdbx_strand_id
1 'polypeptide(L)'
;MALFEGILKTTVDPGFVAEIARITDIDPVLAAQPRELHLVADRHVKDLIQSDGLEEIPDAGASAGGVFRANPALDLRDAADRQEQVDDWLRQLGLDAGLTGMENMVERYRARAQSRT
;
A
#
# COMPACT_ATOMS: atom_id res chain seq x y z
N MET A 1 -3.32 -6.18 -11.89
CA MET A 1 -3.41 -4.93 -11.12
C MET A 1 -4.21 -5.06 -9.82
N ALA A 2 -4.77 -6.22 -9.45
CA ALA A 2 -5.80 -6.27 -8.42
C ALA A 2 -5.35 -5.98 -6.98
N LEU A 3 -4.21 -6.51 -6.52
CA LEU A 3 -3.79 -6.36 -5.12
C LEU A 3 -3.22 -4.96 -4.82
N PHE A 4 -2.27 -4.50 -5.63
CA PHE A 4 -1.60 -3.21 -5.45
C PHE A 4 -2.59 -2.03 -5.53
N GLU A 5 -3.42 -1.99 -6.59
CA GLU A 5 -4.47 -0.97 -6.69
C GLU A 5 -5.53 -1.13 -5.60
N GLY A 6 -5.84 -2.37 -5.18
CA GLY A 6 -6.79 -2.64 -4.10
C GLY A 6 -6.32 -2.08 -2.75
N ILE A 7 -5.05 -2.29 -2.40
CA ILE A 7 -4.45 -1.71 -1.19
C ILE A 7 -4.52 -0.20 -1.28
N LEU A 8 -3.96 0.42 -2.33
CA LEU A 8 -3.95 1.88 -2.50
C LEU A 8 -5.35 2.49 -2.48
N LYS A 9 -6.31 1.87 -3.16
CA LYS A 9 -7.69 2.36 -3.21
C LYS A 9 -8.38 2.30 -1.85
N THR A 10 -8.08 1.28 -1.04
CA THR A 10 -8.77 1.11 0.25
C THR A 10 -8.11 1.86 1.41
N THR A 11 -6.81 2.16 1.29
CA THR A 11 -6.06 2.77 2.39
C THR A 11 -5.92 4.29 2.29
N VAL A 12 -5.95 4.87 1.07
CA VAL A 12 -5.59 6.28 0.85
C VAL A 12 -6.40 7.03 -0.21
N ASP A 13 -7.23 6.37 -1.04
CA ASP A 13 -8.05 7.07 -2.03
C ASP A 13 -9.06 8.03 -1.36
N PRO A 14 -9.04 9.34 -1.67
CA PRO A 14 -9.90 10.31 -0.99
C PRO A 14 -11.39 10.03 -1.16
N GLY A 15 -11.81 9.51 -2.32
CA GLY A 15 -13.21 9.18 -2.58
C GLY A 15 -13.69 7.99 -1.75
N PHE A 16 -12.87 6.94 -1.65
CA PHE A 16 -13.15 5.78 -0.82
C PHE A 16 -13.12 6.13 0.67
N VAL A 17 -12.11 6.87 1.13
CA VAL A 17 -12.01 7.30 2.54
C VAL A 17 -13.20 8.19 2.93
N ALA A 18 -13.59 9.14 2.07
CA ALA A 18 -14.74 9.99 2.31
C ALA A 18 -16.06 9.19 2.37
N GLU A 19 -16.21 8.18 1.52
CA GLU A 19 -17.42 7.35 1.49
C GLU A 19 -17.52 6.43 2.72
N ILE A 20 -16.40 5.84 3.16
CA ILE A 20 -16.36 5.07 4.41
C ILE A 20 -16.67 5.98 5.59
N ALA A 21 -16.06 7.17 5.67
CA ALA A 21 -16.34 8.16 6.72
C ALA A 21 -17.81 8.55 6.78
N ARG A 22 -18.45 8.75 5.62
CA ARG A 22 -19.88 9.06 5.51
C ARG A 22 -20.75 7.92 6.02
N ILE A 23 -20.40 6.67 5.70
CA ILE A 23 -21.18 5.49 6.11
C ILE A 23 -21.01 5.20 7.61
N THR A 24 -19.80 5.41 8.15
CA THR A 24 -19.48 5.14 9.55
C THR A 24 -19.78 6.31 10.48
N ASP A 25 -20.05 7.49 9.93
CA ASP A 25 -20.18 8.77 10.67
C ASP A 25 -18.92 9.10 11.50
N ILE A 26 -17.75 8.68 11.00
CA ILE A 26 -16.46 8.88 11.65
C ILE A 26 -15.59 9.75 10.74
N ASP A 27 -15.18 10.92 11.23
CA ASP A 27 -14.20 11.76 10.56
C ASP A 27 -12.85 11.01 10.45
N PRO A 28 -12.26 10.86 9.25
CA PRO A 28 -10.94 10.25 9.06
C PRO A 28 -9.81 10.92 9.85
N VAL A 29 -9.98 12.20 10.23
CA VAL A 29 -9.05 12.89 11.14
C VAL A 29 -9.14 12.34 12.56
N LEU A 30 -10.32 11.83 12.95
CA LEU A 30 -10.57 11.23 14.26
C LEU A 30 -10.27 9.72 14.29
N ALA A 31 -10.35 9.03 13.14
CA ALA A 31 -9.94 7.64 12.98
C ALA A 31 -8.71 7.53 12.06
N ALA A 32 -7.54 7.62 12.68
CA ALA A 32 -6.26 7.41 12.01
C ALA A 32 -6.20 6.06 11.28
N GLN A 33 -5.43 6.02 10.19
CA GLN A 33 -5.09 4.77 9.50
C GLN A 33 -4.52 3.74 10.51
N PRO A 34 -4.80 2.44 10.35
CA PRO A 34 -4.26 1.42 11.24
C PRO A 34 -2.73 1.51 11.35
N ARG A 35 -2.19 1.30 12.55
CA ARG A 35 -0.73 1.29 12.78
C ARG A 35 -0.07 0.00 12.32
N GLU A 36 -0.85 -0.98 11.86
CA GLU A 36 -0.35 -2.27 11.41
C GLU A 36 -1.26 -2.81 10.32
N LEU A 37 -0.68 -3.26 9.21
CA LEU A 37 -1.36 -3.97 8.13
C LEU A 37 -0.94 -5.43 8.18
N HIS A 38 -1.93 -6.32 8.30
CA HIS A 38 -1.74 -7.76 8.20
C HIS A 38 -2.21 -8.20 6.83
N LEU A 39 -1.27 -8.63 5.99
CA LEU A 39 -1.58 -9.17 4.68
C LEU A 39 -1.33 -10.67 4.70
N VAL A 40 -2.36 -11.44 4.36
CA VAL A 40 -2.29 -12.90 4.22
C VAL A 40 -2.87 -13.26 2.87
N ALA A 41 -2.07 -13.92 2.04
CA ALA A 41 -2.45 -14.40 0.72
C ALA A 41 -2.47 -15.93 0.66
N ASP A 42 -3.28 -16.46 -0.24
CA ASP A 42 -3.39 -17.90 -0.54
C ASP A 42 -2.27 -18.42 -1.45
N ARG A 43 -1.51 -17.51 -2.05
CA ARG A 43 -0.34 -17.77 -2.90
C ARG A 43 0.73 -16.71 -2.71
N HIS A 44 1.87 -16.87 -3.37
CA HIS A 44 2.95 -15.92 -3.23
C HIS A 44 2.56 -14.54 -3.76
N VAL A 45 2.98 -13.50 -3.04
CA VAL A 45 2.71 -12.09 -3.36
C VAL A 45 3.22 -11.75 -4.76
N LYS A 46 4.36 -12.32 -5.17
CA LYS A 46 4.89 -12.13 -6.53
C LYS A 46 3.97 -12.66 -7.63
N ASP A 47 3.12 -13.64 -7.34
CA ASP A 47 2.10 -14.18 -8.26
C ASP A 47 0.79 -13.35 -8.24
N LEU A 48 0.68 -12.39 -7.32
CA LEU A 48 -0.48 -11.52 -7.14
C LEU A 48 -0.24 -10.12 -7.69
N ILE A 49 1.01 -9.67 -7.70
CA ILE A 49 1.43 -8.40 -8.25
C ILE A 49 1.77 -8.60 -9.73
N GLN A 50 1.29 -7.71 -10.60
CA GLN A 50 1.72 -7.75 -12.00
C GLN A 50 3.17 -7.31 -12.08
N SER A 51 4.01 -8.10 -12.75
CA SER A 51 5.45 -7.93 -12.85
C SER A 51 5.92 -6.82 -13.78
N ASP A 52 5.02 -6.02 -14.37
CA ASP A 52 5.38 -4.94 -15.31
C ASP A 52 6.21 -3.83 -14.62
N GLY A 53 7.53 -3.94 -14.76
CA GLY A 53 8.51 -3.05 -14.12
C GLY A 53 8.91 -3.47 -12.71
N LEU A 54 8.63 -4.72 -12.31
CA LEU A 54 9.22 -5.37 -11.14
C LEU A 54 10.11 -6.51 -11.61
N GLU A 55 11.27 -6.66 -10.97
CA GLU A 55 12.22 -7.72 -11.28
C GLU A 55 12.34 -8.67 -10.08
N GLU A 56 12.39 -9.98 -10.35
CA GLU A 56 12.65 -10.96 -9.31
C GLU A 56 14.11 -10.85 -8.85
N ILE A 57 14.30 -10.83 -7.54
CA ILE A 57 15.61 -10.92 -6.91
C ILE A 57 16.03 -12.39 -6.94
N PRO A 58 17.17 -12.76 -7.58
CA PRO A 58 17.62 -14.14 -7.62
C PRO A 58 17.80 -14.72 -6.22
N ASP A 59 17.40 -15.97 -6.04
CA ASP A 59 17.46 -16.71 -4.77
C ASP A 59 16.66 -16.08 -3.60
N ALA A 60 15.87 -15.04 -3.87
CA ALA A 60 14.93 -14.54 -2.88
C ALA A 60 13.81 -15.56 -2.66
N GLY A 61 13.54 -15.84 -1.39
CA GLY A 61 12.43 -16.69 -0.99
C GLY A 61 11.08 -16.11 -1.45
N ALA A 62 10.04 -16.93 -1.38
CA ALA A 62 8.71 -16.51 -1.75
C ALA A 62 7.87 -16.18 -0.50
N SER A 63 7.28 -14.98 -0.46
CA SER A 63 6.39 -14.56 0.63
C SER A 63 4.92 -14.64 0.23
N ALA A 64 4.06 -15.06 1.15
CA ALA A 64 2.60 -15.05 1.02
C ALA A 64 1.95 -13.89 1.83
N GLY A 65 2.72 -12.87 2.19
CA GLY A 65 2.25 -11.69 2.91
C GLY A 65 3.16 -11.30 4.07
N GLY A 66 2.64 -10.52 5.00
CA GLY A 66 3.44 -9.98 6.08
C GLY A 66 2.66 -9.11 7.06
N VAL A 67 3.35 -8.73 8.13
CA VAL A 67 2.87 -7.75 9.10
C VAL A 67 3.69 -6.49 8.91
N PHE A 68 3.04 -5.44 8.41
CA PHE A 68 3.68 -4.17 8.10
C PHE A 68 3.31 -3.15 9.16
N ARG A 69 4.31 -2.65 9.88
CA ARG A 69 4.10 -1.69 10.98
C ARG A 69 4.22 -0.27 10.49
N ALA A 70 3.47 0.60 11.12
CA ALA A 70 3.56 2.01 10.85
C ALA A 70 4.89 2.58 11.32
N ASN A 71 5.46 3.50 10.54
CA ASN A 71 6.58 4.31 10.95
C ASN A 71 6.13 5.22 12.11
N PRO A 72 6.72 5.09 13.31
CA PRO A 72 6.28 5.85 14.47
C PRO A 72 6.53 7.36 14.34
N ALA A 73 7.31 7.79 13.34
CA ALA A 73 7.56 9.20 13.06
C ALA A 73 6.44 9.89 12.28
N LEU A 74 5.51 9.13 11.67
CA LEU A 74 4.42 9.67 10.85
C LEU A 74 3.17 9.97 11.70
N ASP A 75 2.52 11.11 11.43
CA ASP A 75 1.19 11.42 11.95
C ASP A 75 0.12 10.89 10.99
N LEU A 76 -0.43 9.71 11.30
CA LEU A 76 -1.45 9.07 10.47
C LEU A 76 -2.80 9.83 10.42
N ARG A 77 -2.92 10.98 11.08
CA ARG A 77 -4.02 11.93 10.89
C ARG A 77 -3.80 12.85 9.68
N ASP A 78 -2.56 13.07 9.27
CA ASP A 78 -2.22 13.82 8.06
C ASP A 78 -2.34 12.95 6.80
N ALA A 79 -2.82 13.55 5.72
CA ALA A 79 -3.07 12.82 4.48
C ALA A 79 -1.78 12.45 3.73
N ALA A 80 -0.76 13.29 3.77
CA ALA A 80 0.52 13.01 3.15
C ALA A 80 1.27 11.92 3.93
N ASP A 81 1.25 11.97 5.26
CA ASP A 81 1.85 10.96 6.13
C ASP A 81 1.16 9.60 5.98
N ARG A 82 -0.18 9.55 5.84
CA ARG A 82 -0.89 8.29 5.51
C ARG A 82 -0.47 7.71 4.15
N GLN A 83 -0.23 8.57 3.18
CA GLN A 83 0.23 8.12 1.86
C GLN A 83 1.67 7.61 1.94
N GLU A 84 2.55 8.30 2.65
CA GLU A 84 3.91 7.84 2.91
C GLU A 84 3.93 6.47 3.61
N GLN A 85 3.07 6.30 4.61
CA GLN A 85 2.93 5.03 5.31
C GLN A 85 2.58 3.86 4.38
N VAL A 86 1.65 4.08 3.45
CA VAL A 86 1.23 3.05 2.49
C VAL A 86 2.33 2.76 1.48
N ASP A 87 3.04 3.78 1.03
CA ASP A 87 4.18 3.60 0.13
C ASP A 87 5.28 2.76 0.79
N ASP A 88 5.58 2.99 2.06
CA ASP A 88 6.54 2.20 2.83
C ASP A 88 6.11 0.74 2.97
N TRP A 89 4.83 0.49 3.26
CA TRP A 89 4.29 -0.87 3.28
C TRP A 89 4.40 -1.56 1.93
N LEU A 90 4.14 -0.86 0.83
CA LEU A 90 4.23 -1.41 -0.52
C LEU A 90 5.67 -1.74 -0.89
N ARG A 91 6.62 -0.85 -0.60
CA ARG A 91 8.06 -1.09 -0.80
C ARG A 91 8.53 -2.32 -0.03
N GLN A 92 8.17 -2.41 1.25
CA GLN A 92 8.50 -3.58 2.08
C GLN A 92 7.84 -4.86 1.53
N LEU A 93 6.57 -4.80 1.12
CA LEU A 93 5.88 -5.93 0.51
C LEU A 93 6.60 -6.44 -0.74
N GLY A 94 7.13 -5.54 -1.58
CA GLY A 94 7.95 -5.90 -2.73
C GLY A 94 9.21 -6.67 -2.34
N LEU A 95 9.98 -6.12 -1.40
CA LEU A 95 11.20 -6.76 -0.91
C LEU A 95 10.93 -8.11 -0.25
N ASP A 96 9.92 -8.19 0.61
CA ASP A 96 9.51 -9.43 1.27
C ASP A 96 9.04 -10.49 0.25
N ALA A 97 8.45 -10.06 -0.87
CA ALA A 97 8.06 -10.92 -1.98
C ALA A 97 9.22 -11.34 -2.91
N GLY A 98 10.43 -10.86 -2.66
CA GLY A 98 11.60 -11.11 -3.50
C GLY A 98 11.58 -10.31 -4.79
N LEU A 99 11.02 -9.09 -4.77
CA LEU A 99 10.89 -8.20 -5.92
C LEU A 99 11.66 -6.89 -5.70
N THR A 100 12.30 -6.39 -6.75
CA THR A 100 12.86 -5.03 -6.82
C THR A 100 12.07 -4.16 -7.80
N GLY A 101 12.27 -2.84 -7.73
CA GLY A 101 11.58 -1.85 -8.58
C GLY A 101 10.22 -1.38 -8.03
N MET A 102 9.89 -1.77 -6.80
CA MET A 102 8.63 -1.41 -6.15
C MET A 102 8.53 0.09 -5.90
N GLU A 103 9.65 0.76 -5.62
CA GLU A 103 9.76 2.21 -5.48
C GLU A 103 9.30 2.92 -6.75
N ASN A 104 9.84 2.50 -7.91
CA ASN A 104 9.48 3.05 -9.21
C ASN A 104 8.01 2.77 -9.56
N MET A 105 7.45 1.63 -9.14
CA MET A 105 6.04 1.34 -9.36
C MET A 105 5.12 2.23 -8.52
N VAL A 106 5.46 2.45 -7.25
CA VAL A 106 4.75 3.37 -6.34
C VAL A 106 4.79 4.81 -6.87
N GLU A 107 5.95 5.29 -7.31
CA GLU A 107 6.09 6.64 -7.88
C GLU A 107 5.25 6.83 -9.15
N ARG A 108 5.29 5.86 -10.08
CA ARG A 108 4.45 5.88 -11.29
C ARG A 108 2.96 5.93 -10.94
N TYR A 109 2.54 5.20 -9.91
CA TYR A 109 1.16 5.25 -9.45
C TYR A 109 0.79 6.62 -8.89
N ARG A 110 1.64 7.22 -8.04
CA ARG A 110 1.41 8.58 -7.51
C ARG A 110 1.26 9.61 -8.64
N ALA A 111 2.15 9.59 -9.63
CA ALA A 111 2.10 10.49 -10.78
C ALA A 111 0.79 10.32 -11.58
N ARG A 112 0.29 9.09 -11.72
CA ARG A 112 -0.97 8.79 -12.40
C ARG A 112 -2.20 9.23 -11.59
N ALA A 113 -2.16 9.11 -10.26
CA ALA A 113 -3.24 9.56 -9.39
C ALA A 113 -3.38 11.08 -9.42
N GLN A 114 -2.26 11.81 -9.36
CA GLN A 114 -2.22 13.28 -9.43
C GLN A 114 -2.73 13.84 -10.77
N SER A 115 -2.50 13.12 -11.88
CA SER A 115 -2.99 13.52 -13.21
C SER A 115 -4.48 13.22 -13.46
N ARG A 116 -5.14 12.52 -12.53
CA ARG A 116 -6.58 12.23 -12.57
C ARG A 116 -7.40 13.15 -11.66
N THR A 117 -6.74 14.04 -10.93
CA THR A 117 -7.36 15.07 -10.08
C THR A 117 -7.37 16.40 -10.82
#